data_AF-A0A2H6AU06-F1
#
_entry.id   AF-A0A2H6AU06-F1
#
_cell.length_a   1.000
_cell.length_b   1.000
_cell.length_c   1.000
_cell.angle_alpha   90.00
_cell.angle_beta   90.00
_cell.angle_gamma   90.00
#
_symmetry.space_group_name_H-M   'P 1'
#
loop_
_entity.id
_entity.type
_entity.pdbx_description
1 polymer ?
#
loop_
_entity_poly.entity_id
_entity_poly.type
_entity_poly.pdbx_seq_one_letter_code
_entity_poly.pdbx_strand_id
1 'polypeptide(L)'
;MPVRPLARRIPGWRECALSGGDDYELLFTAPPAMRGRIAEISARLDLPITRIGPVVEGEGVVVEDAEGRPVELARTGWRHF
;
A
#
# COMPACT_ATOMS: atom_id res chain seq x y z
N MET A 1 2.99 2.46 6.01
CA MET A 1 3.29 1.68 4.80
C MET A 1 3.62 0.23 5.17
N PRO A 2 2.94 -0.76 4.57
CA PRO A 2 3.17 -2.19 4.86
C PRO A 2 4.45 -2.65 4.15
N VAL A 3 5.56 -2.68 4.87
CA VAL A 3 6.81 -3.27 4.40
C VAL A 3 7.39 -4.12 5.53
N ARG A 4 8.15 -5.16 5.20
CA ARG A 4 8.85 -5.94 6.22
C ARG A 4 9.79 -5.03 7.03
N PRO A 5 9.93 -5.22 8.35
CA PRO A 5 10.80 -4.38 9.18
C PRO A 5 12.24 -4.27 8.66
N LEU A 6 12.77 -5.35 8.08
CA LEU A 6 14.11 -5.38 7.50
C LEU A 6 14.26 -4.46 6.28
N ALA A 7 13.21 -4.30 5.46
CA ALA A 7 13.24 -3.43 4.29
C ALA A 7 13.49 -1.96 4.66
N ARG A 8 13.01 -1.52 5.83
CA ARG A 8 13.18 -0.14 6.32
C ARG A 8 14.64 0.24 6.58
N ARG A 9 15.56 -0.74 6.60
CA ARG A 9 17.00 -0.53 6.76
C ARG A 9 17.71 -0.26 5.43
N ILE A 10 17.04 -0.47 4.30
CA ILE A 10 17.61 -0.28 2.97
C ILE A 10 17.38 1.19 2.54
N PRO A 11 18.41 1.93 2.11
CA PRO A 11 18.21 3.26 1.52
C PRO A 11 17.24 3.21 0.34
N GLY A 12 16.31 4.16 0.25
CA GLY A 12 15.33 4.19 -0.84
C GLY A 12 14.16 3.19 -0.70
N TRP A 13 14.00 2.54 0.47
CA TRP A 13 12.92 1.56 0.67
C TRP A 13 11.52 2.11 0.45
N ARG A 14 11.33 3.43 0.63
CA ARG A 14 10.02 4.07 0.47
C ARG A 14 9.63 4.11 -1.01
N GLU A 15 10.54 4.57 -1.83
CA GLU A 15 10.43 4.67 -3.27
C GLU A 15 10.24 3.27 -3.90
N CYS A 16 10.98 2.27 -3.41
CA CYS A 16 10.80 0.88 -3.82
C CYS A 16 9.40 0.34 -3.53
N ALA A 17 8.85 0.56 -2.32
CA ALA A 17 7.52 0.06 -1.99
C ALA A 17 6.39 0.78 -2.74
N LEU A 18 6.61 2.01 -3.22
CA LEU A 18 5.61 2.79 -3.95
C LEU A 18 5.67 2.61 -5.47
N SER A 19 6.85 2.30 -6.02
CA SER A 19 7.11 2.35 -7.46
C SER A 19 8.08 1.28 -7.97
N GLY A 20 8.45 0.29 -7.14
CA GLY A 20 9.39 -0.77 -7.47
C GLY A 20 8.76 -1.86 -8.34
N GLY A 21 7.72 -2.52 -7.82
CA GLY A 21 7.11 -3.70 -8.42
C GLY A 21 7.70 -5.01 -7.90
N ASP A 22 7.36 -6.13 -8.54
CA ASP A 22 7.77 -7.50 -8.20
C ASP A 22 7.36 -7.98 -6.78
N ASP A 23 6.37 -7.33 -6.16
CA ASP A 23 5.86 -7.74 -4.84
C ASP A 23 4.99 -9.00 -4.91
N TYR A 24 4.29 -9.21 -6.04
CA TYR A 24 3.29 -10.27 -6.22
C TYR A 24 2.22 -10.32 -5.11
N GLU A 25 1.93 -9.18 -4.48
CA GLU A 25 0.89 -9.05 -3.44
C GLU A 25 -0.47 -8.67 -4.04
N LEU A 26 -1.54 -8.93 -3.27
CA LEU A 26 -2.90 -8.55 -3.64
C LEU A 26 -3.24 -7.15 -3.12
N LEU A 27 -3.54 -6.23 -4.04
CA LEU A 27 -4.18 -4.96 -3.74
C LEU A 27 -5.68 -5.04 -4.05
N PHE A 28 -6.52 -4.73 -3.08
CA PHE A 28 -7.97 -4.80 -3.23
C PHE A 28 -8.68 -3.67 -2.46
N THR A 29 -9.96 -3.48 -2.78
CA THR A 29 -10.85 -2.54 -2.10
C THR A 29 -11.98 -3.30 -1.42
N ALA A 30 -12.51 -2.77 -0.32
CA ALA A 30 -13.63 -3.36 0.39
C ALA A 30 -14.43 -2.30 1.17
N PRO A 31 -15.75 -2.47 1.32
CA PRO A 31 -16.56 -1.54 2.10
C PRO A 31 -16.18 -1.60 3.60
N PRO A 32 -16.34 -0.49 4.36
CA PRO A 32 -16.02 -0.45 5.79
C PRO A 32 -16.68 -1.55 6.63
N ALA A 33 -17.88 -2.00 6.25
CA ALA A 33 -18.60 -3.07 6.94
C ALA A 33 -17.84 -4.43 6.89
N MET A 34 -16.93 -4.63 5.94
CA MET A 34 -16.19 -5.89 5.79
C MET A 34 -14.93 -5.98 6.68
N ARG A 35 -14.61 -4.92 7.44
CA ARG A 35 -13.37 -4.84 8.24
C ARG A 35 -13.20 -6.02 9.20
N GLY A 36 -14.27 -6.43 9.89
CA GLY A 36 -14.24 -7.57 10.82
C GLY A 36 -13.88 -8.86 10.10
N ARG A 37 -14.57 -9.15 8.99
CA ARG A 37 -14.31 -10.35 8.18
C ARG A 37 -12.92 -10.37 7.55
N ILE A 38 -12.38 -9.22 7.14
CA ILE A 38 -11.00 -9.12 6.64
C ILE A 38 -10.00 -9.42 7.75
N ALA A 39 -10.22 -8.92 8.97
CA ALA A 39 -9.37 -9.22 10.12
C ALA A 39 -9.40 -10.72 10.47
N GLU A 40 -10.57 -11.35 10.42
CA GLU A 40 -10.71 -12.81 10.58
C GLU A 40 -9.96 -13.60 9.50
N ILE A 41 -10.04 -13.17 8.23
CA ILE A 41 -9.30 -13.79 7.13
C ILE A 41 -7.79 -13.64 7.36
N SER A 42 -7.32 -12.46 7.74
CA SER A 42 -5.90 -12.19 8.05
C SER A 42 -5.39 -13.13 9.14
N ALA A 43 -6.14 -13.26 10.24
CA ALA A 43 -5.78 -14.15 11.35
C ALA A 43 -5.81 -15.63 10.94
N ARG A 44 -6.85 -16.06 10.22
CA ARG A 44 -7.02 -17.47 9.80
C ARG A 44 -5.94 -17.94 8.83
N LEU A 45 -5.46 -17.06 7.95
CA LEU A 45 -4.44 -17.38 6.96
C LEU A 45 -3.02 -17.11 7.46
N ASP A 46 -2.85 -16.51 8.63
CA ASP A 46 -1.57 -15.97 9.12
C ASP A 46 -0.89 -15.05 8.08
N LEU A 47 -1.69 -14.23 7.42
CA LEU A 47 -1.24 -13.30 6.38
C LEU A 47 -1.54 -11.86 6.79
N PRO A 48 -0.53 -10.98 6.87
CA PRO A 48 -0.74 -9.56 7.17
C PRO A 48 -1.59 -8.89 6.09
N ILE A 49 -2.74 -8.33 6.48
CA ILE A 49 -3.55 -7.47 5.60
C ILE A 49 -3.57 -6.07 6.20
N THR A 50 -3.08 -5.09 5.44
CA THR A 50 -2.94 -3.70 5.92
C THR A 50 -3.82 -2.76 5.11
N ARG A 51 -4.67 -2.00 5.80
CA ARG A 51 -5.42 -0.90 5.18
C ARG A 51 -4.45 0.27 4.90
N ILE A 52 -4.32 0.67 3.63
CA ILE A 52 -3.39 1.73 3.21
C ILE A 52 -4.04 3.06 2.83
N GLY A 53 -5.37 3.10 2.67
CA GLY A 53 -6.08 4.33 2.32
C GLY A 53 -7.54 4.06 1.96
N PRO A 54 -8.32 5.12 1.72
CA PRO A 54 -9.65 5.03 1.12
C PRO A 54 -9.61 5.12 -0.41
N VAL A 55 -10.65 4.61 -1.08
CA VAL A 55 -11.02 5.03 -2.44
C VAL A 55 -11.98 6.20 -2.31
N VAL A 56 -11.74 7.26 -3.07
CA VAL A 56 -12.56 8.48 -3.10
C VAL A 56 -12.98 8.78 -4.53
N GLU A 57 -14.00 9.62 -4.68
CA GLU A 57 -14.39 10.16 -5.99
C GLU A 57 -13.24 11.01 -6.56
N GLY A 58 -12.98 10.88 -7.86
CA GLY A 58 -11.92 11.59 -8.58
C GLY A 58 -11.10 10.65 -9.45
N GLU A 59 -9.90 11.13 -9.82
CA GLU A 59 -8.97 10.41 -10.70
C GLU A 59 -7.55 10.42 -10.11
N GLY A 60 -6.79 9.36 -10.39
CA GLY A 60 -5.40 9.23 -9.95
C GLY A 60 -5.23 8.70 -8.53
N VAL A 61 -4.01 8.80 -8.01
CA VAL A 61 -3.61 8.33 -6.68
C VAL A 61 -2.79 9.41 -6.01
N VAL A 62 -3.14 9.73 -4.76
CA VAL A 62 -2.37 10.65 -3.91
C VAL A 62 -1.73 9.85 -2.78
N VAL A 63 -0.42 10.01 -2.60
CA VAL A 63 0.32 9.47 -1.46
C VAL A 63 0.52 10.60 -0.46
N GLU A 64 0.09 10.39 0.78
CA GLU A 64 0.24 11.36 1.86
C GLU A 64 1.24 10.85 2.91
N ASP A 65 1.97 11.77 3.53
CA ASP A 65 2.82 11.48 4.69
C ASP A 65 2.00 11.36 6.00
N ALA A 66 2.68 11.20 7.12
CA ALA A 66 2.01 11.05 8.42
C ALA A 66 1.28 12.33 8.87
N GLU A 67 1.61 13.48 8.28
CA GLU A 67 1.02 14.79 8.52
C GLU A 67 -0.08 15.12 7.51
N GLY A 68 -0.41 14.20 6.60
CA GLY A 68 -1.43 14.41 5.56
C GLY A 68 -0.97 15.26 4.38
N ARG A 69 0.35 15.46 4.21
CA ARG A 69 0.90 16.25 3.10
C ARG A 69 1.17 15.35 1.90
N PRO A 70 0.84 15.79 0.67
CA PRO A 70 1.19 15.04 -0.53
C PRO A 70 2.70 14.81 -0.65
N VAL A 71 3.08 13.59 -1.00
CA VAL A 71 4.45 13.18 -1.26
C VAL A 71 4.67 13.16 -2.77
N GLU A 72 5.64 13.94 -3.25
CA GLU A 72 6.06 13.85 -4.65
C GLU A 72 6.81 12.53 -4.89
N LEU A 73 6.36 11.78 -5.91
CA LEU A 73 7.00 10.56 -6.33
C LEU A 73 7.97 10.85 -7.46
N ALA A 74 9.27 10.63 -7.22
CA ALA A 74 10.31 10.82 -8.23
C ALA A 74 10.15 9.91 -9.46
N ARG A 75 9.42 8.79 -9.31
CA ARG A 75 9.11 7.84 -10.39
C ARG A 75 7.74 7.23 -10.16
N THR A 76 6.97 7.06 -11.23
CA THR A 76 5.69 6.35 -11.22
C THR A 76 5.87 4.86 -11.51
N GLY A 77 4.78 4.10 -11.38
CA GLY A 77 4.79 2.66 -11.63
C GLY A 77 5.28 2.28 -13.02
N TRP A 78 5.70 1.02 -13.14
CA TRP A 78 6.23 0.44 -14.37
C TRP A 78 5.19 0.51 -15.53
N ARG A 79 5.64 0.80 -16.77
CA ARG A 79 4.79 0.88 -17.98
C ARG A 79 5.36 -0.01 -19.09
N HIS A 80 4.51 -0.83 -19.73
CA HIS A 80 4.88 -1.55 -20.95
C HIS A 80 5.03 -0.51 -22.08
N PHE A 81 6.03 -0.72 -22.93
CA PHE A 81 6.42 0.15 -24.06
C PHE A 81 5.28 0.40 -25.05
#